data_AF-A0A1R2BST4-F1
#
_entry.id   AF-A0A1R2BST4-F1
#
_cell.length_a   1.000
_cell.length_b   1.000
_cell.length_c   1.000
_cell.angle_alpha   90.00
_cell.angle_beta   90.00
_cell.angle_gamma   90.00
#
_symmetry.space_group_name_H-M   'P 1'
#
loop_
_entity.id
_entity.type
_entity.pdbx_description
1 polymer ?
#
loop_
_entity_poly.entity_id
_entity_poly.type
_entity_poly.pdbx_seq_one_letter_code
_entity_poly.pdbx_strand_id
1 'polypeptide(L)'
;MQNDEAKALIINMIDSLEPDKNLSKLLKLLHSLSEDTLKDILELLKKVLFSENRSNLQKLQAVRALRSLMQSQLPIIVSFTHKKIIKKVPELIIFQTDCNDFELWLSALQDSDTSAFKIIIIMLQCIENWGEIYAKDARGKETKFLTVYQSLKLKDIEFPPSFFLKSCDFNEKNVTKRDIHRVRKLCKEFIRLINTDSKDKTLRMKKILTSYKKVLEKEISGQAKISQKSKDSIIFALNQIHETKKLFDEWKSSGFVSLNAGNKMKFVVFVEDPFPKPTPLNDSFSDLDSELNFQDFFDCEKICNEHGFCPSHCKESGELVKVKEELIDSKELLNTYKIDLKNMQEKYILLLEEKQMFEDKAKELSQSNQELEKCLIKTKSMFYTIANENSSLVKENEALKYQNEVYKVNIDQMDKMNRDAEEENCKIKKNLEHLENGNVLLLYSNQTLKFELEKAKTNELALIEAIKDLRKKNSIDFTNITPSFTYVKPKNLATQPFFTISDSDSEHPSVYDEDIKQIPNTSYKPNRRSQKINGKVFFDFQTDSELDKIDILSGE
;
A
#
# COMPACT_ATOMS: atom_id res chain seq x y z
N MET A 1 -18.39 14.70 35.92
CA MET A 1 -17.98 15.75 34.95
C MET A 1 -17.50 15.17 33.63
N GLN A 2 -16.32 14.55 33.52
CA GLN A 2 -15.84 13.99 32.23
C GLN A 2 -16.73 12.84 31.69
N ASN A 3 -17.28 12.00 32.56
CA ASN A 3 -18.19 10.92 32.17
C ASN A 3 -19.52 11.44 31.59
N ASP A 4 -20.08 12.49 32.19
CA ASP A 4 -21.35 13.10 31.76
C ASP A 4 -21.17 13.88 30.45
N GLU A 5 -20.02 14.55 30.32
CA GLU A 5 -19.60 15.21 29.08
C GLU A 5 -19.48 14.22 27.92
N ALA A 6 -18.87 13.05 28.13
CA ALA A 6 -18.76 12.02 27.09
C ALA A 6 -20.13 11.47 26.64
N LYS A 7 -21.07 11.30 27.60
CA LYS A 7 -22.46 10.89 27.29
C LYS A 7 -23.21 11.98 26.50
N ALA A 8 -23.02 13.25 26.83
CA ALA A 8 -23.61 14.35 26.07
C ALA A 8 -23.01 14.45 24.66
N LEU A 9 -21.70 14.27 24.52
CA LEU A 9 -20.99 14.31 23.23
C LEU A 9 -21.48 13.21 22.28
N ILE A 10 -21.68 11.97 22.76
CA ILE A 10 -22.15 10.88 21.88
C ILE A 10 -23.60 11.10 21.43
N ILE A 11 -24.49 11.60 22.30
CA ILE A 11 -25.88 11.90 21.96
C ILE A 11 -25.93 13.00 20.89
N ASN A 12 -25.23 14.12 21.14
CA ASN A 12 -25.15 15.22 20.19
C ASN A 12 -24.54 14.81 18.85
N MET A 13 -23.60 13.86 18.85
CA MET A 13 -23.00 13.35 17.62
C MET A 13 -23.96 12.44 16.84
N ILE A 14 -24.81 11.64 17.52
CA ILE A 14 -25.82 10.80 16.87
C ILE A 14 -26.88 11.65 16.16
N ASP A 15 -27.26 12.78 16.76
CA ASP A 15 -28.31 13.66 16.24
C ASP A 15 -27.79 14.78 15.31
N SER A 16 -26.46 14.94 15.16
CA SER A 16 -25.83 15.98 14.34
C SER A 16 -25.62 15.57 12.87
N LEU A 17 -25.74 16.56 11.98
CA LEU A 17 -25.32 16.47 10.57
C LEU A 17 -23.79 16.49 10.41
N GLU A 18 -23.06 17.18 11.30
CA GLU A 18 -21.60 17.28 11.33
C GLU A 18 -21.04 16.70 12.63
N PRO A 19 -20.74 15.38 12.67
CA PRO A 19 -20.32 14.69 13.90
C PRO A 19 -18.83 14.90 14.26
N ASP A 20 -17.99 15.30 13.28
CA ASP A 20 -16.54 15.15 13.35
C ASP A 20 -15.89 15.93 14.50
N LYS A 21 -16.42 17.13 14.80
CA LYS A 21 -15.94 17.96 15.92
C LYS A 21 -16.18 17.27 17.27
N ASN A 22 -17.36 16.69 17.48
CA ASN A 22 -17.70 16.00 18.72
C ASN A 22 -16.98 14.65 18.86
N LEU A 23 -16.79 13.96 17.74
CA LEU A 23 -16.03 12.71 17.69
C LEU A 23 -14.57 12.92 18.12
N SER A 24 -13.92 13.97 17.62
CA SER A 24 -12.53 14.28 17.99
C SER A 24 -12.37 14.58 19.50
N LYS A 25 -13.35 15.25 20.11
CA LYS A 25 -13.38 15.52 21.55
C LYS A 25 -13.60 14.24 22.36
N LEU A 26 -14.54 13.39 21.93
CA LEU A 26 -14.81 12.11 22.58
C LEU A 26 -13.57 11.20 22.57
N LEU A 27 -12.84 11.13 21.45
CA LEU A 27 -11.62 10.32 21.34
C LEU A 27 -10.50 10.80 22.27
N LYS A 28 -10.37 12.10 22.52
CA LYS A 28 -9.39 12.65 23.47
C LYS A 28 -9.71 12.26 24.92
N LEU A 29 -10.98 12.16 25.26
CA LEU A 29 -11.43 11.78 26.60
C LEU A 29 -11.42 10.27 26.83
N LEU A 30 -11.30 9.46 25.77
CA LEU A 30 -11.54 8.02 25.80
C LEU A 30 -10.74 7.27 26.88
N HIS A 31 -9.47 7.62 27.07
CA HIS A 31 -8.58 6.97 28.03
C HIS A 31 -8.84 7.38 29.48
N SER A 32 -9.57 8.47 29.73
CA SER A 32 -9.92 8.93 31.08
C SER A 32 -11.34 8.52 31.51
N LEU A 33 -12.11 7.84 30.64
CA LEU A 33 -13.46 7.39 30.96
C LEU A 33 -13.45 6.11 31.79
N SER A 34 -14.42 6.01 32.70
CA SER A 34 -14.65 4.78 33.45
C SER A 34 -15.17 3.65 32.55
N GLU A 35 -14.90 2.40 32.94
CA GLU A 35 -15.39 1.23 32.21
C GLU A 35 -16.92 1.22 32.05
N ASP A 36 -17.64 1.64 33.07
CA ASP A 36 -19.11 1.66 33.04
C ASP A 36 -19.65 2.74 32.10
N THR A 37 -18.99 3.91 32.05
CA THR A 37 -19.31 4.94 31.04
C THR A 37 -19.10 4.40 29.63
N LEU A 38 -18.00 3.68 29.38
CA LEU A 38 -17.71 3.09 28.06
C LEU A 38 -18.76 2.04 27.69
N LYS A 39 -19.19 1.19 28.63
CA LYS A 39 -20.28 0.23 28.40
C LYS A 39 -21.60 0.94 28.09
N ASP A 40 -21.93 1.99 28.82
CA ASP A 40 -23.16 2.78 28.59
C ASP A 40 -23.17 3.39 27.17
N ILE A 41 -22.06 3.97 26.75
CA ILE A 41 -21.89 4.53 25.40
C ILE A 41 -22.07 3.43 24.33
N LEU A 42 -21.45 2.27 24.52
CA LEU A 42 -21.55 1.16 23.57
C LEU A 42 -22.95 0.54 23.53
N GLU A 43 -23.65 0.47 24.66
CA GLU A 43 -25.03 0.00 24.71
C GLU A 43 -25.98 1.00 24.05
N LEU A 44 -25.74 2.31 24.19
CA LEU A 44 -26.45 3.34 23.45
C LEU A 44 -26.23 3.19 21.94
N LEU A 45 -24.99 3.04 21.48
CA LEU A 45 -24.67 2.84 20.06
C LEU A 45 -25.35 1.59 19.51
N LYS A 46 -25.29 0.48 20.24
CA LYS A 46 -25.99 -0.76 19.88
C LYS A 46 -27.50 -0.52 19.75
N LYS A 47 -28.13 0.18 20.71
CA LYS A 47 -29.56 0.51 20.64
C LYS A 47 -29.89 1.35 19.40
N VAL A 48 -29.05 2.32 19.04
CA VAL A 48 -29.29 3.17 17.86
C VAL A 48 -29.11 2.40 16.55
N LEU A 49 -28.03 1.61 16.45
CA LEU A 49 -27.73 0.83 15.25
C LEU A 49 -28.86 -0.12 14.87
N PHE A 50 -29.35 -0.91 15.83
CA PHE A 50 -30.32 -1.98 15.60
C PHE A 50 -31.77 -1.60 15.94
N SER A 51 -32.08 -0.30 16.04
CA SER A 51 -33.45 0.17 16.25
C SER A 51 -34.17 0.39 14.93
N GLU A 52 -35.42 -0.07 14.83
CA GLU A 52 -36.30 0.18 13.69
C GLU A 52 -36.74 1.65 13.64
N ASN A 53 -36.83 2.33 14.79
CA ASN A 53 -37.34 3.69 14.94
C ASN A 53 -36.30 4.80 14.70
N ARG A 54 -35.06 4.44 14.40
CA ARG A 54 -33.95 5.41 14.19
C ARG A 54 -33.71 5.63 12.70
N SER A 55 -33.48 6.88 12.32
CA SER A 55 -33.22 7.24 10.93
C SER A 55 -31.89 6.68 10.42
N ASN A 56 -31.76 6.50 9.10
CA ASN A 56 -30.49 6.05 8.49
C ASN A 56 -29.34 7.04 8.73
N LEU A 57 -29.63 8.33 8.91
CA LEU A 57 -28.62 9.31 9.32
C LEU A 57 -28.10 9.01 10.74
N GLN A 58 -28.99 8.80 11.71
CA GLN A 58 -28.59 8.47 13.09
C GLN A 58 -27.80 7.16 13.16
N LYS A 59 -28.23 6.14 12.40
CA LYS A 59 -27.50 4.87 12.27
C LYS A 59 -26.12 5.08 11.65
N LEU A 60 -26.01 5.92 10.62
CA LEU A 60 -24.73 6.26 10.00
C LEU A 60 -23.76 6.93 11.00
N GLN A 61 -24.25 7.88 11.80
CA GLN A 61 -23.39 8.51 12.83
C GLN A 61 -22.97 7.51 13.90
N ALA A 62 -23.88 6.62 14.32
CA ALA A 62 -23.55 5.56 15.27
C ALA A 62 -22.48 4.59 14.71
N VAL A 63 -22.56 4.22 13.44
CA VAL A 63 -21.55 3.40 12.75
C VAL A 63 -20.18 4.10 12.74
N ARG A 64 -20.14 5.40 12.41
CA ARG A 64 -18.90 6.19 12.41
C ARG A 64 -18.26 6.25 13.79
N ALA A 65 -19.07 6.46 14.81
CA ALA A 65 -18.60 6.48 16.19
C ALA A 65 -18.03 5.13 16.62
N LEU A 66 -18.76 4.04 16.35
CA LEU A 66 -18.29 2.69 16.67
C LEU A 66 -16.98 2.37 15.97
N ARG A 67 -16.84 2.74 14.68
CA ARG A 67 -15.59 2.60 13.93
C ARG A 67 -14.42 3.29 14.63
N SER A 68 -14.58 4.55 15.01
CA SER A 68 -13.54 5.32 15.69
C SER A 68 -13.23 4.81 17.10
N LEU A 69 -14.25 4.37 17.84
CA LEU A 69 -14.05 3.73 19.15
C LEU A 69 -13.24 2.44 19.02
N MET A 70 -13.51 1.61 18.01
CA MET A 70 -12.76 0.39 17.74
C MET A 70 -11.31 0.65 17.28
N GLN A 71 -11.00 1.82 16.71
CA GLN A 71 -9.62 2.21 16.37
C GLN A 71 -8.74 2.47 17.59
N SER A 72 -9.32 2.78 18.74
CA SER A 72 -8.57 2.93 20.00
C SER A 72 -7.98 1.63 20.54
N GLN A 73 -8.45 0.49 20.03
CA GLN A 73 -8.04 -0.87 20.46
C GLN A 73 -8.22 -1.14 21.96
N LEU A 74 -9.03 -0.36 22.68
CA LEU A 74 -9.28 -0.60 24.10
C LEU A 74 -9.95 -1.97 24.32
N PRO A 75 -9.41 -2.83 25.20
CA PRO A 75 -9.91 -4.21 25.39
C PRO A 75 -11.40 -4.30 25.71
N ILE A 76 -11.92 -3.35 26.51
CA ILE A 76 -13.33 -3.30 26.88
C ILE A 76 -14.24 -3.06 25.67
N ILE A 77 -13.83 -2.16 24.76
CA ILE A 77 -14.57 -1.82 23.55
C ILE A 77 -14.57 -3.01 22.58
N VAL A 78 -13.40 -3.63 22.37
CA VAL A 78 -13.23 -4.80 21.51
C VAL A 78 -14.04 -5.98 22.06
N SER A 79 -13.95 -6.26 23.36
CA SER A 79 -14.69 -7.37 23.98
C SER A 79 -16.20 -7.15 23.91
N PHE A 80 -16.68 -5.93 24.13
CA PHE A 80 -18.12 -5.64 24.06
C PHE A 80 -18.64 -5.80 22.63
N THR A 81 -17.92 -5.24 21.66
CA THR A 81 -18.28 -5.32 20.24
C THR A 81 -18.33 -6.78 19.77
N HIS A 82 -17.33 -7.59 20.14
CA HIS A 82 -17.31 -9.04 19.89
C HIS A 82 -18.51 -9.78 20.50
N LYS A 83 -18.86 -9.44 21.74
CA LYS A 83 -19.92 -10.16 22.47
C LYS A 83 -21.32 -9.76 22.02
N LYS A 84 -21.56 -8.47 21.75
CA LYS A 84 -22.90 -7.88 21.67
C LYS A 84 -23.28 -7.26 20.32
N ILE A 85 -22.30 -6.83 19.51
CA ILE A 85 -22.57 -6.07 18.27
C ILE A 85 -22.30 -6.91 17.02
N ILE A 86 -21.11 -7.51 16.90
CA ILE A 86 -20.64 -8.09 15.63
C ILE A 86 -21.57 -9.14 15.03
N LYS A 87 -22.26 -9.94 15.87
CA LYS A 87 -23.20 -10.97 15.42
C LYS A 87 -24.39 -10.42 14.65
N LYS A 88 -24.83 -9.21 15.00
CA LYS A 88 -25.99 -8.55 14.39
C LYS A 88 -25.60 -7.67 13.19
N VAL A 89 -24.31 -7.40 13.00
CA VAL A 89 -23.84 -6.54 11.92
C VAL A 89 -24.31 -7.00 10.53
N PRO A 90 -24.38 -8.30 10.19
CA PRO A 90 -24.97 -8.73 8.92
C PRO A 90 -26.41 -8.25 8.70
N GLU A 91 -27.22 -8.10 9.75
CA GLU A 91 -28.59 -7.57 9.68
C GLU A 91 -28.62 -6.08 9.29
N LEU A 92 -27.54 -5.33 9.57
CA LEU A 92 -27.39 -3.92 9.13
C LEU A 92 -26.93 -3.78 7.67
N ILE A 93 -26.45 -4.86 7.08
CA ILE A 93 -25.90 -4.87 5.72
C ILE A 93 -26.93 -5.49 4.77
N ILE A 94 -27.52 -6.61 5.18
CA ILE A 94 -28.47 -7.39 4.40
C ILE A 94 -29.89 -6.93 4.78
N PHE A 95 -30.37 -5.87 4.12
CA PHE A 95 -31.70 -5.30 4.37
C PHE A 95 -32.87 -6.16 3.84
N GLN A 96 -32.59 -7.22 3.07
CA GLN A 96 -33.61 -8.08 2.44
C GLN A 96 -33.25 -9.57 2.58
N THR A 97 -34.25 -10.40 2.87
CA THR A 97 -34.14 -11.85 3.07
C THR A 97 -33.69 -12.63 1.84
N ASP A 98 -33.90 -12.07 0.64
CA ASP A 98 -33.55 -12.67 -0.66
C ASP A 98 -32.37 -11.97 -1.34
N CYS A 99 -31.43 -11.41 -0.57
CA CYS A 99 -30.24 -10.78 -1.13
C CYS A 99 -29.22 -11.85 -1.57
N ASN A 100 -29.50 -12.45 -2.72
CA ASN A 100 -28.47 -13.09 -3.53
C ASN A 100 -27.75 -12.00 -4.31
N ASP A 101 -26.44 -12.14 -4.38
CA ASP A 101 -25.53 -11.41 -5.26
C ASP A 101 -24.97 -10.07 -4.76
N PHE A 102 -23.66 -9.96 -5.05
CA PHE A 102 -22.79 -8.82 -5.34
C PHE A 102 -23.42 -7.41 -5.56
N GLU A 103 -24.70 -7.31 -5.88
CA GLU A 103 -25.46 -6.07 -6.12
C GLU A 103 -25.88 -5.34 -4.83
N LEU A 104 -25.57 -5.86 -3.64
CA LEU A 104 -26.00 -5.27 -2.36
C LEU A 104 -25.57 -3.81 -2.14
N TRP A 105 -24.38 -3.40 -2.61
CA TRP A 105 -23.97 -1.99 -2.58
C TRP A 105 -24.34 -1.22 -3.87
N LEU A 106 -24.57 -1.92 -4.98
CA LEU A 106 -24.94 -1.29 -6.26
C LEU A 106 -26.42 -0.89 -6.33
N SER A 107 -27.30 -1.72 -5.76
CA SER A 107 -28.72 -1.42 -5.55
C SER A 107 -28.89 -0.22 -4.61
N ALA A 108 -28.16 -0.20 -3.49
CA ALA A 108 -28.12 0.94 -2.57
C ALA A 108 -27.53 2.23 -3.19
N LEU A 109 -26.79 2.16 -4.30
CA LEU A 109 -26.31 3.34 -5.04
C LEU A 109 -27.41 3.95 -5.93
N GLN A 110 -28.42 3.16 -6.32
CA GLN A 110 -29.54 3.58 -7.15
C GLN A 110 -30.68 4.18 -6.31
N ASP A 111 -30.86 3.67 -5.09
CA ASP A 111 -31.81 4.24 -4.13
C ASP A 111 -31.29 5.56 -3.59
N SER A 112 -32.07 6.62 -3.75
CA SER A 112 -31.75 8.01 -3.36
C SER A 112 -31.27 8.25 -1.90
N ASP A 113 -31.27 7.24 -1.02
CA ASP A 113 -30.79 7.34 0.35
C ASP A 113 -29.26 7.13 0.47
N THR A 114 -28.54 8.24 0.33
CA THR A 114 -27.08 8.27 0.50
C THR A 114 -26.58 7.80 1.87
N SER A 115 -27.43 7.75 2.91
CA SER A 115 -27.02 7.33 4.26
C SER A 115 -27.00 5.81 4.41
N ALA A 116 -28.01 5.11 3.88
CA ALA A 116 -28.07 3.65 3.86
C ALA A 116 -26.88 3.05 3.10
N PHE A 117 -26.57 3.60 1.92
CA PHE A 117 -25.38 3.25 1.16
C PHE A 117 -24.10 3.41 2.00
N LYS A 118 -23.91 4.59 2.63
CA LYS A 118 -22.72 4.85 3.47
C LYS A 118 -22.61 3.90 4.67
N ILE A 119 -23.72 3.48 5.28
CA ILE A 119 -23.73 2.48 6.36
C ILE A 119 -23.15 1.17 5.86
N ILE A 120 -23.66 0.64 4.74
CA ILE A 120 -23.22 -0.63 4.13
C ILE A 120 -21.70 -0.57 3.88
N ILE A 121 -21.23 0.47 3.20
CA ILE A 121 -19.82 0.60 2.85
C ILE A 121 -18.93 0.68 4.09
N ILE A 122 -19.28 1.53 5.08
CA ILE A 122 -18.47 1.66 6.31
C ILE A 122 -18.45 0.34 7.09
N MET A 123 -19.59 -0.33 7.22
CA MET A 123 -19.68 -1.57 8.00
C MET A 123 -18.94 -2.73 7.34
N LEU A 124 -19.03 -2.89 6.02
CA LEU A 124 -18.24 -3.89 5.30
C LEU A 124 -16.73 -3.65 5.50
N GLN A 125 -16.26 -2.39 5.37
CA GLN A 125 -14.86 -2.04 5.66
C GLN A 125 -14.45 -2.35 7.11
N CYS A 126 -15.34 -2.09 8.07
CA CYS A 126 -15.08 -2.41 9.47
C CYS A 126 -14.95 -3.91 9.67
N ILE A 127 -15.81 -4.73 9.05
CA ILE A 127 -15.74 -6.19 9.16
C ILE A 127 -14.47 -6.74 8.52
N GLU A 128 -14.07 -6.25 7.35
CA GLU A 128 -12.81 -6.65 6.72
C GLU A 128 -11.62 -6.37 7.65
N ASN A 129 -11.53 -5.13 8.14
CA ASN A 129 -10.43 -4.73 9.02
C ASN A 129 -10.44 -5.45 10.37
N TRP A 130 -11.60 -5.58 11.02
CA TRP A 130 -11.72 -6.26 12.32
C TRP A 130 -11.56 -7.77 12.20
N GLY A 131 -11.99 -8.37 11.08
CA GLY A 131 -11.80 -9.79 10.79
C GLY A 131 -10.33 -10.15 10.61
N GLU A 132 -9.52 -9.23 10.07
CA GLU A 132 -8.07 -9.37 9.94
C GLU A 132 -7.33 -9.11 11.26
N ILE A 133 -7.60 -7.98 11.92
CA ILE A 133 -6.90 -7.58 13.16
C ILE A 133 -7.24 -8.50 14.33
N TYR A 134 -8.52 -8.82 14.50
CA TYR A 134 -9.03 -9.59 15.64
C TYR A 134 -9.40 -11.01 15.23
N ALA A 135 -8.67 -11.60 14.27
CA ALA A 135 -9.00 -12.92 13.71
C ALA A 135 -9.05 -14.02 14.78
N LYS A 136 -8.10 -13.98 15.72
CA LYS A 136 -7.94 -14.94 16.82
C LYS A 136 -7.96 -14.23 18.17
N ASP A 137 -8.51 -14.89 19.19
CA ASP A 137 -8.43 -14.42 20.57
C ASP A 137 -7.06 -14.73 21.20
N ALA A 138 -6.85 -14.29 22.45
CA ALA A 138 -5.61 -14.54 23.18
C ALA A 138 -5.30 -16.03 23.41
N ARG A 139 -6.26 -16.94 23.17
CA ARG A 139 -6.09 -18.40 23.25
C ARG A 139 -5.93 -19.05 21.87
N GLY A 140 -5.81 -18.25 20.81
CA GLY A 140 -5.66 -18.71 19.44
C GLY A 140 -6.97 -19.20 18.79
N LYS A 141 -8.13 -19.05 19.46
CA LYS A 141 -9.43 -19.46 18.92
C LYS A 141 -9.98 -18.40 17.98
N GLU A 142 -10.62 -18.84 16.89
CA GLU A 142 -11.28 -17.92 15.95
C GLU A 142 -12.35 -17.07 16.62
N THR A 143 -12.32 -15.77 16.34
CA THR A 143 -13.30 -14.84 16.89
C THR A 143 -14.52 -14.74 15.99
N LYS A 144 -15.60 -14.18 16.54
CA LYS A 144 -16.80 -13.87 15.76
C LYS A 144 -16.56 -12.82 14.68
N PHE A 145 -15.51 -12.00 14.79
CA PHE A 145 -15.13 -11.08 13.72
C PHE A 145 -14.72 -11.85 12.48
N LEU A 146 -13.84 -12.85 12.64
CA LEU A 146 -13.41 -13.72 11.56
C LEU A 146 -14.57 -14.53 10.98
N THR A 147 -15.41 -15.12 11.85
CA THR A 147 -16.57 -15.89 11.39
C THR A 147 -17.52 -15.06 10.54
N VAL A 148 -17.83 -13.82 10.96
CA VAL A 148 -18.69 -12.92 10.17
C VAL A 148 -18.02 -12.54 8.86
N TYR A 149 -16.73 -12.19 8.88
CA TYR A 149 -15.97 -11.87 7.67
C TYR A 149 -15.97 -13.02 6.64
N GLN A 150 -15.67 -14.24 7.08
CA GLN A 150 -15.70 -15.42 6.24
C GLN A 150 -17.12 -15.73 5.74
N SER A 151 -18.15 -15.57 6.58
CA SER A 151 -19.54 -15.82 6.18
C SER A 151 -20.00 -14.89 5.06
N LEU A 152 -19.59 -13.61 5.09
CA LEU A 152 -19.90 -12.65 4.02
C LEU A 152 -19.13 -12.98 2.74
N LYS A 153 -17.87 -13.42 2.85
CA LYS A 153 -17.11 -13.92 1.69
C LYS A 153 -17.71 -15.16 1.07
N LEU A 154 -18.20 -16.11 1.86
CA LEU A 154 -18.89 -17.31 1.38
C LEU A 154 -20.20 -16.99 0.66
N LYS A 155 -20.83 -15.85 1.01
CA LYS A 155 -22.00 -15.30 0.31
C LYS A 155 -21.62 -14.47 -0.92
N ASP A 156 -20.35 -14.51 -1.35
CA ASP A 156 -19.82 -13.71 -2.47
C ASP A 156 -20.08 -12.19 -2.33
N ILE A 157 -20.14 -11.68 -1.09
CA ILE A 157 -20.27 -10.24 -0.84
C ILE A 157 -18.89 -9.59 -0.98
N GLU A 158 -18.77 -8.67 -1.95
CA GLU A 158 -17.54 -7.92 -2.17
C GLU A 158 -17.38 -6.81 -1.12
N PHE A 159 -16.17 -6.68 -0.60
CA PHE A 159 -15.81 -5.63 0.35
C PHE A 159 -15.36 -4.37 -0.38
N PRO A 160 -16.11 -3.26 -0.26
CA PRO A 160 -15.90 -2.05 -1.04
C PRO A 160 -14.66 -1.24 -0.56
N PRO A 161 -13.85 -0.72 -1.49
CA PRO A 161 -12.75 0.20 -1.22
C PRO A 161 -13.16 1.49 -0.51
N SER A 162 -12.19 2.18 0.10
CA SER A 162 -12.37 3.42 0.85
C SER A 162 -12.91 4.59 0.02
N PHE A 163 -12.56 4.65 -1.28
CA PHE A 163 -12.95 5.74 -2.17
C PHE A 163 -14.47 5.84 -2.44
N PHE A 164 -15.27 4.84 -2.05
CA PHE A 164 -16.73 4.90 -2.19
C PHE A 164 -17.41 5.85 -1.17
N LEU A 165 -16.72 6.28 -0.11
CA LEU A 165 -17.31 7.07 0.99
C LEU A 165 -16.95 8.56 1.00
N LYS A 166 -15.77 8.89 0.48
CA LYS A 166 -15.28 10.26 0.32
C LYS A 166 -14.62 10.30 -1.05
N SER A 167 -14.84 11.38 -1.80
CA SER A 167 -13.95 11.75 -2.90
C SER A 167 -12.53 11.60 -2.37
N CYS A 168 -11.75 10.70 -2.98
CA CYS A 168 -10.45 10.24 -2.50
C CYS A 168 -9.75 11.29 -1.63
N ASP A 169 -9.70 11.09 -0.31
CA ASP A 169 -9.00 12.02 0.58
C ASP A 169 -7.49 11.77 0.40
N PHE A 170 -6.92 12.34 -0.66
CA PHE A 170 -5.53 12.13 -1.10
C PHE A 170 -4.49 12.61 -0.07
N ASN A 171 -4.94 13.17 1.05
CA ASN A 171 -4.09 13.54 2.18
C ASN A 171 -3.73 12.31 3.06
N GLU A 172 -4.52 11.23 3.04
CA GLU A 172 -4.17 9.96 3.70
C GLU A 172 -3.30 9.09 2.77
N LYS A 173 -1.99 9.37 2.77
CA LYS A 173 -0.95 8.76 1.89
C LYS A 173 -0.98 7.22 1.71
N ASN A 174 -1.63 6.48 2.63
CA ASN A 174 -1.64 5.02 2.65
C ASN A 174 -2.94 4.39 2.12
N VAL A 175 -4.05 5.13 2.13
CA VAL A 175 -5.38 4.58 1.78
C VAL A 175 -5.55 4.49 0.27
N THR A 176 -5.17 5.54 -0.45
CA THR A 176 -5.28 5.60 -1.92
C THR A 176 -4.39 4.56 -2.62
N LYS A 177 -3.18 4.31 -2.09
CA LYS A 177 -2.28 3.28 -2.65
C LYS A 177 -2.85 1.87 -2.50
N ARG A 178 -3.44 1.57 -1.35
CA ARG A 178 -4.06 0.27 -1.06
C ARG A 178 -5.25 0.02 -1.98
N ASP A 179 -6.11 1.01 -2.15
CA ASP A 179 -7.30 0.89 -2.99
C ASP A 179 -6.96 0.74 -4.47
N ILE A 180 -6.03 1.56 -5.00
CA ILE A 180 -5.54 1.43 -6.39
C ILE A 180 -4.87 0.07 -6.61
N HIS A 181 -4.10 -0.41 -5.62
CA HIS A 181 -3.51 -1.75 -5.68
C HIS A 181 -4.59 -2.86 -5.71
N ARG A 182 -5.68 -2.69 -4.97
CA ARG A 182 -6.83 -3.62 -4.99
C ARG A 182 -7.48 -3.68 -6.37
N VAL A 183 -7.67 -2.55 -7.05
CA VAL A 183 -8.15 -2.53 -8.44
C VAL A 183 -7.23 -3.35 -9.35
N ARG A 184 -5.91 -3.19 -9.21
CA ARG A 184 -4.94 -3.95 -10.01
C ARG A 184 -5.01 -5.45 -9.72
N LYS A 185 -5.22 -5.83 -8.46
CA LYS A 185 -5.41 -7.24 -8.06
C LYS A 185 -6.69 -7.82 -8.66
N LEU A 186 -7.78 -7.06 -8.67
CA LEU A 186 -9.04 -7.44 -9.32
C LEU A 186 -8.88 -7.60 -10.84
N CYS A 187 -8.15 -6.71 -11.51
CA CYS A 187 -7.85 -6.88 -12.94
C CYS A 187 -7.09 -8.19 -13.20
N LYS A 188 -6.05 -8.50 -12.40
CA LYS A 188 -5.29 -9.76 -12.52
C LYS A 188 -6.18 -10.99 -12.29
N GLU A 189 -7.05 -10.93 -11.29
CA GLU A 189 -7.98 -12.01 -11.00
C GLU A 189 -9.01 -12.18 -12.12
N PHE A 190 -9.48 -11.09 -12.71
CA PHE A 190 -10.39 -11.14 -13.85
C PHE A 190 -9.75 -11.79 -15.07
N ILE A 191 -8.51 -11.43 -15.40
CA ILE A 191 -7.72 -12.09 -16.46
C ILE A 191 -7.57 -13.58 -16.17
N ARG A 192 -7.26 -13.94 -14.92
CA ARG A 192 -7.18 -15.35 -14.51
C ARG A 192 -8.51 -16.07 -14.74
N LEU A 193 -9.64 -15.46 -14.35
CA LEU A 193 -10.97 -16.05 -14.51
C LEU A 193 -11.38 -16.23 -15.97
N ILE A 194 -11.02 -15.27 -16.84
CA ILE A 194 -11.15 -15.38 -18.30
C ILE A 194 -10.37 -16.60 -18.81
N ASN A 195 -9.14 -16.80 -18.33
CA ASN A 195 -8.28 -17.90 -18.76
C ASN A 195 -8.73 -19.27 -18.23
N THR A 196 -9.36 -19.33 -17.05
CA THR A 196 -9.86 -20.57 -16.43
C THR A 196 -11.29 -20.95 -16.82
N ASP A 197 -11.91 -20.22 -17.76
CA ASP A 197 -13.24 -20.50 -18.33
C ASP A 197 -14.40 -20.61 -17.31
N SER A 198 -14.38 -19.74 -16.30
CA SER A 198 -15.44 -19.71 -15.29
C SER A 198 -16.51 -18.67 -15.64
N LYS A 199 -17.35 -18.93 -16.64
CA LYS A 199 -18.35 -17.98 -17.19
C LYS A 199 -19.07 -17.11 -16.16
N ASP A 200 -19.70 -17.72 -15.17
CA ASP A 200 -20.49 -16.97 -14.18
C ASP A 200 -19.63 -16.06 -13.31
N LYS A 201 -18.47 -16.55 -12.84
CA LYS A 201 -17.54 -15.74 -12.04
C LYS A 201 -16.93 -14.60 -12.87
N THR A 202 -16.63 -14.85 -14.14
CA THR A 202 -16.09 -13.85 -15.06
C THR A 202 -17.12 -12.75 -15.36
N LEU A 203 -18.39 -13.11 -15.62
CA LEU A 203 -19.47 -12.13 -15.81
C LEU A 203 -19.73 -11.29 -14.55
N ARG A 204 -19.65 -11.90 -13.36
CA ARG A 204 -19.73 -11.18 -12.08
C ARG A 204 -18.58 -10.19 -11.95
N MET A 205 -17.34 -10.63 -12.20
CA MET A 205 -16.12 -9.80 -12.13
C MET A 205 -16.19 -8.58 -13.08
N LYS A 206 -16.81 -8.73 -14.25
CA LYS A 206 -17.07 -7.63 -15.20
C LYS A 206 -17.93 -6.52 -14.59
N LYS A 207 -18.99 -6.88 -13.85
CA LYS A 207 -19.86 -5.91 -13.17
C LYS A 207 -19.05 -5.09 -12.16
N ILE A 208 -18.21 -5.77 -11.36
CA ILE A 208 -17.30 -5.13 -10.37
C ILE A 208 -16.44 -4.08 -11.05
N LEU A 209 -15.66 -4.48 -12.05
CA LEU A 209 -14.70 -3.60 -12.72
C LEU A 209 -15.38 -2.43 -13.44
N THR A 210 -16.63 -2.60 -13.89
CA THR A 210 -17.40 -1.51 -14.48
C THR A 210 -17.78 -0.45 -13.45
N SER A 211 -18.15 -0.86 -12.24
CA SER A 211 -18.45 0.08 -11.15
C SER A 211 -17.20 0.82 -10.68
N TYR A 212 -16.07 0.13 -10.57
CA TYR A 212 -14.77 0.75 -10.27
C TYR A 212 -14.37 1.76 -11.34
N LYS A 213 -14.54 1.42 -12.63
CA LYS A 213 -14.28 2.33 -13.74
C LYS A 213 -15.06 3.64 -13.59
N LYS A 214 -16.38 3.56 -13.36
CA LYS A 214 -17.26 4.74 -13.21
C LYS A 214 -16.80 5.67 -12.08
N VAL A 215 -16.41 5.11 -10.94
CA VAL A 215 -15.96 5.91 -9.79
C VAL A 215 -14.62 6.58 -10.06
N LEU A 216 -13.66 5.84 -10.61
CA LEU A 216 -12.34 6.40 -10.95
C LEU A 216 -12.44 7.49 -12.03
N GLU A 217 -13.32 7.32 -13.03
CA GLU A 217 -13.61 8.34 -14.05
C GLU A 217 -14.26 9.60 -13.45
N LYS A 218 -15.20 9.42 -12.50
CA LYS A 218 -15.81 10.53 -11.77
C LYS A 218 -14.78 11.32 -10.95
N GLU A 219 -13.79 10.66 -10.38
CA GLU A 219 -12.75 11.36 -9.61
C GLU A 219 -11.74 12.11 -10.47
N ILE A 220 -11.42 11.62 -11.67
CA ILE A 220 -10.60 12.39 -12.61
C ILE A 220 -11.35 13.62 -13.14
N SER A 221 -12.65 13.48 -13.37
CA SER A 221 -13.51 14.55 -13.90
C SER A 221 -13.97 15.55 -12.84
N GLY A 222 -13.83 15.25 -11.55
CA GLY A 222 -14.19 16.12 -10.44
C GLY A 222 -13.24 17.31 -10.26
N GLN A 223 -13.77 18.43 -9.73
CA GLN A 223 -13.02 19.68 -9.46
C GLN A 223 -12.05 19.61 -8.26
N ALA A 224 -11.84 18.45 -7.65
CA ALA A 224 -10.94 18.33 -6.50
C ALA A 224 -9.47 18.56 -6.92
N LYS A 225 -8.70 19.28 -6.09
CA LYS A 225 -7.26 19.48 -6.27
C LYS A 225 -6.50 18.17 -5.99
N ILE A 226 -6.56 17.22 -6.92
CA ILE A 226 -5.80 15.97 -6.86
C ILE A 226 -4.36 16.24 -7.29
N SER A 227 -3.38 15.75 -6.53
CA SER A 227 -1.97 15.83 -6.90
C SER A 227 -1.69 15.05 -8.20
N GLN A 228 -0.78 15.55 -9.04
CA GLN A 228 -0.46 14.94 -10.34
C GLN A 228 -0.10 13.45 -10.20
N LYS A 229 0.75 13.11 -9.23
CA LYS A 229 1.15 11.72 -8.94
C LYS A 229 -0.04 10.78 -8.64
N SER A 230 -1.07 11.32 -7.99
CA SER A 230 -2.27 10.53 -7.68
C SER A 230 -3.17 10.40 -8.90
N LYS A 231 -3.28 11.43 -9.74
CA LYS A 231 -3.95 11.35 -11.04
C LYS A 231 -3.30 10.28 -11.93
N ASP A 232 -1.97 10.28 -12.04
CA ASP A 232 -1.23 9.29 -12.85
C ASP A 232 -1.49 7.86 -12.36
N SER A 233 -1.60 7.66 -11.04
CA SER A 233 -1.91 6.36 -10.45
C SER A 233 -3.34 5.88 -10.77
N ILE A 234 -4.30 6.80 -10.80
CA ILE A 234 -5.69 6.49 -11.18
C ILE A 234 -5.80 6.21 -12.68
N ILE A 235 -5.16 7.03 -13.52
CA ILE A 235 -5.08 6.82 -14.97
C ILE A 235 -4.48 5.45 -15.27
N PHE A 236 -3.39 5.09 -14.59
CA PHE A 236 -2.79 3.78 -14.72
C PHE A 236 -3.79 2.64 -14.40
N ALA A 237 -4.54 2.76 -13.30
CA ALA A 237 -5.55 1.77 -12.94
C ALA A 237 -6.69 1.71 -13.97
N LEU A 238 -7.16 2.85 -14.48
CA LEU A 238 -8.17 2.90 -15.53
C LEU A 238 -7.71 2.21 -16.82
N ASN A 239 -6.45 2.42 -17.23
CA ASN A 239 -5.87 1.74 -18.39
C ASN A 239 -5.88 0.21 -18.18
N GLN A 240 -5.51 -0.28 -16.99
CA GLN A 240 -5.57 -1.71 -16.68
C GLN A 240 -6.99 -2.25 -16.74
N ILE A 241 -7.99 -1.50 -16.27
CA ILE A 241 -9.41 -1.89 -16.41
C ILE A 241 -9.80 -1.95 -17.90
N HIS A 242 -9.35 -0.99 -18.71
CA HIS A 242 -9.66 -0.95 -20.14
C HIS A 242 -9.09 -2.15 -20.91
N GLU A 243 -7.80 -2.44 -20.72
CA GLU A 243 -7.14 -3.62 -21.30
C GLU A 243 -7.84 -4.92 -20.88
N THR A 244 -8.19 -5.04 -19.60
CA THR A 244 -8.88 -6.25 -19.12
C THR A 244 -10.29 -6.39 -19.72
N LYS A 245 -11.00 -5.28 -19.95
CA LYS A 245 -12.29 -5.29 -20.65
C LYS A 245 -12.15 -5.71 -22.11
N LYS A 246 -11.09 -5.28 -22.79
CA LYS A 246 -10.79 -5.70 -24.17
C LYS A 246 -10.61 -7.21 -24.24
N LEU A 247 -9.80 -7.79 -23.34
CA LEU A 247 -9.63 -9.24 -23.22
C LEU A 247 -10.95 -9.98 -22.94
N PHE A 248 -11.81 -9.40 -22.10
CA PHE A 248 -13.13 -9.96 -21.85
C PHE A 248 -14.02 -9.93 -23.10
N ASP A 249 -14.01 -8.83 -23.87
CA ASP A 249 -14.82 -8.69 -25.07
C ASP A 249 -14.32 -9.62 -26.20
N GLU A 250 -13.01 -9.82 -26.32
CA GLU A 250 -12.39 -10.85 -27.18
C GLU A 250 -12.83 -12.25 -26.77
N TRP A 251 -12.70 -12.61 -25.50
CA TRP A 251 -13.14 -13.89 -24.97
C TRP A 251 -14.66 -14.13 -25.15
N LYS A 252 -15.48 -13.09 -24.96
CA LYS A 252 -16.93 -13.14 -25.21
C LYS A 252 -17.22 -13.37 -26.70
N SER A 253 -16.48 -12.71 -27.59
CA SER A 253 -16.65 -12.84 -29.04
C SER A 253 -16.22 -14.22 -29.54
N SER A 254 -15.26 -14.85 -28.88
CA SER A 254 -14.82 -16.23 -29.09
C SER A 254 -15.75 -17.30 -28.48
N GLY A 255 -16.98 -16.94 -28.09
CA GLY A 255 -17.94 -17.88 -27.54
C GLY A 255 -17.62 -18.38 -26.12
N PHE A 256 -16.85 -17.61 -25.35
CA PHE A 256 -16.36 -17.95 -24.01
C PHE A 256 -15.34 -19.10 -23.95
N VAL A 257 -14.71 -19.47 -25.06
CA VAL A 257 -13.67 -20.52 -25.05
C VAL A 257 -12.39 -20.01 -24.37
N SER A 258 -11.76 -20.81 -23.50
CA SER A 258 -10.48 -20.46 -22.85
C SER A 258 -9.43 -19.98 -23.87
N LEU A 259 -8.91 -18.76 -23.66
CA LEU A 259 -7.84 -18.18 -24.47
C LEU A 259 -6.50 -18.97 -24.36
N ASN A 260 -6.36 -19.83 -23.34
CA ASN A 260 -5.20 -20.69 -23.14
C ASN A 260 -5.29 -22.05 -23.85
N ALA A 261 -6.38 -22.33 -24.58
CA ALA A 261 -6.53 -23.57 -25.36
C ALA A 261 -5.68 -23.58 -26.66
N GLY A 262 -4.90 -22.54 -26.92
CA GLY A 262 -3.92 -22.47 -28.00
C GLY A 262 -2.49 -22.69 -27.52
N ASN A 263 -2.19 -23.84 -26.90
CA ASN A 263 -0.82 -24.40 -26.82
C ASN A 263 -0.83 -25.83 -26.24
N LYS A 264 -1.45 -26.76 -26.97
CA LYS A 264 -1.04 -28.16 -26.99
C LYS A 264 -1.15 -28.67 -28.42
N MET A 265 -0.14 -28.36 -29.22
CA MET A 265 0.13 -29.07 -30.46
C MET A 265 0.58 -30.49 -30.08
N LYS A 266 -0.37 -31.40 -29.94
CA LYS A 266 -0.17 -32.83 -30.15
C LYS A 266 -1.15 -33.27 -31.22
N PHE A 267 -0.82 -32.93 -32.46
CA PHE A 267 -1.22 -33.68 -33.63
C PHE A 267 0.06 -34.01 -34.40
N VAL A 268 0.72 -35.09 -33.98
CA VAL A 268 1.46 -35.94 -34.90
C VAL A 268 0.58 -37.16 -35.10
N VAL A 269 -0.35 -37.04 -36.04
CA VAL A 269 -0.84 -38.19 -36.79
C VAL A 269 -0.46 -37.86 -38.22
N PHE A 270 0.53 -38.60 -38.72
CA PHE A 270 0.89 -38.62 -40.13
C PHE A 270 -0.39 -38.89 -40.93
N VAL A 271 -0.90 -37.88 -41.62
CA VAL A 271 -1.75 -38.09 -42.78
C VAL A 271 -0.77 -38.17 -43.95
N GLU A 272 -0.71 -39.33 -44.58
CA GLU A 272 0.05 -39.53 -45.81
C GLU A 272 -0.41 -38.53 -46.87
N ASP A 273 0.57 -37.90 -47.51
CA ASP A 273 0.47 -36.87 -48.54
C ASP A 273 -0.32 -37.39 -49.76
N PRO A 274 -1.50 -36.83 -50.10
CA PRO A 274 -2.33 -37.36 -51.19
C PRO A 274 -1.98 -36.75 -52.57
N PHE A 275 -0.91 -35.98 -52.74
CA PHE A 275 -0.60 -35.35 -54.03
C PHE A 275 0.67 -35.90 -54.71
N PRO A 276 0.63 -36.11 -56.04
CA PRO A 276 1.79 -36.60 -56.80
C PRO A 276 2.87 -35.51 -56.92
N LYS A 277 4.12 -35.94 -56.96
CA LYS A 277 5.33 -35.10 -57.05
C LYS A 277 5.25 -34.07 -58.20
N PRO A 278 5.83 -32.86 -58.02
CA PRO A 278 5.80 -31.80 -59.02
C PRO A 278 6.65 -32.17 -60.24
N THR A 279 6.06 -32.12 -61.43
CA THR A 279 6.79 -32.02 -62.71
C THR A 279 7.28 -30.58 -62.94
N PRO A 280 8.36 -30.38 -63.72
CA PRO A 280 8.96 -29.06 -63.91
C PRO A 280 7.98 -28.09 -64.59
N LEU A 281 7.91 -26.86 -64.09
CA LEU A 281 7.23 -25.75 -64.75
C LEU A 281 7.95 -25.45 -66.09
N ASN A 282 7.20 -25.50 -67.18
CA ASN A 282 7.60 -24.85 -68.43
C ASN A 282 7.17 -23.37 -68.33
N ASP A 283 8.16 -22.50 -68.22
CA ASP A 283 8.01 -21.04 -68.28
C ASP A 283 7.70 -20.60 -69.71
N SER A 284 6.45 -20.71 -70.16
CA SER A 284 5.97 -19.97 -71.33
C SER A 284 4.44 -19.96 -71.37
N PHE A 285 3.83 -19.03 -70.65
CA PHE A 285 2.39 -18.73 -70.76
C PHE A 285 2.15 -17.23 -71.01
N SER A 286 3.10 -16.52 -71.61
CA SER A 286 2.91 -15.12 -72.04
C SER A 286 2.26 -14.97 -73.42
N ASP A 287 2.08 -16.06 -74.19
CA ASP A 287 1.74 -15.97 -75.62
C ASP A 287 0.38 -16.62 -75.97
N LEU A 288 -0.59 -16.62 -75.06
CA LEU A 288 -1.95 -17.13 -75.32
C LEU A 288 -3.03 -16.08 -75.07
N ASP A 289 -2.80 -14.88 -75.62
CA ASP A 289 -3.83 -13.86 -75.87
C ASP A 289 -4.31 -13.88 -77.34
N SER A 290 -4.13 -15.01 -78.04
CA SER A 290 -4.82 -15.24 -79.30
C SER A 290 -6.23 -15.70 -79.01
N GLU A 291 -7.20 -14.79 -79.20
CA GLU A 291 -8.59 -15.16 -79.43
C GLU A 291 -8.64 -16.28 -80.47
N LEU A 292 -8.81 -17.53 -80.02
CA LEU A 292 -9.10 -18.66 -80.89
C LEU A 292 -10.52 -18.45 -81.45
N ASN A 293 -10.57 -17.69 -82.54
CA ASN A 293 -11.78 -17.41 -83.28
C ASN A 293 -12.12 -18.64 -84.14
N PHE A 294 -12.90 -19.57 -83.59
CA PHE A 294 -13.42 -20.75 -84.31
C PHE A 294 -14.64 -20.42 -85.19
N GLN A 295 -14.72 -19.19 -85.72
CA GLN A 295 -15.83 -18.79 -86.57
C GLN A 295 -15.85 -19.53 -87.93
N ASP A 296 -14.76 -20.22 -88.30
CA ASP A 296 -14.59 -20.76 -89.66
C ASP A 296 -14.78 -22.29 -89.81
N PHE A 297 -15.21 -23.03 -88.79
CA PHE A 297 -15.47 -24.48 -88.96
C PHE A 297 -16.92 -24.84 -89.33
N PHE A 298 -17.86 -23.90 -89.27
CA PHE A 298 -19.30 -24.19 -89.39
C PHE A 298 -20.05 -23.34 -90.43
N ASP A 299 -19.39 -22.89 -91.50
CA ASP A 299 -20.05 -22.30 -92.68
C ASP A 299 -20.60 -23.40 -93.61
N CYS A 300 -21.46 -24.29 -93.07
CA CYS A 300 -22.09 -25.37 -93.85
C CYS A 300 -23.10 -24.89 -94.91
N GLU A 301 -23.43 -23.59 -94.94
CA GLU A 301 -24.30 -23.04 -95.99
C GLU A 301 -23.58 -22.88 -97.35
N LYS A 302 -22.24 -22.90 -97.39
CA LYS A 302 -21.49 -22.78 -98.66
C LYS A 302 -21.15 -24.11 -99.33
N ILE A 303 -21.31 -25.24 -98.65
CA ILE A 303 -20.88 -26.56 -99.19
C ILE A 303 -21.93 -27.16 -100.16
N CYS A 304 -23.14 -26.60 -100.26
CA CYS A 304 -24.21 -27.16 -101.09
C CYS A 304 -24.30 -26.62 -102.54
N ASN A 305 -23.38 -25.76 -103.01
CA ASN A 305 -23.52 -25.13 -104.34
C ASN A 305 -22.57 -25.64 -105.44
N GLU A 306 -21.68 -26.61 -105.18
CA GLU A 306 -20.76 -27.12 -106.22
C GLU A 306 -21.13 -28.48 -106.82
N HIS A 307 -22.12 -29.18 -106.27
CA HIS A 307 -22.59 -30.45 -106.84
C HIS A 307 -24.09 -30.35 -107.09
N GLY A 308 -24.47 -30.30 -108.36
CA GLY A 308 -25.84 -30.11 -108.85
C GLY A 308 -26.85 -31.17 -108.39
N PHE A 309 -27.20 -31.14 -107.11
CA PHE A 309 -28.24 -31.96 -106.52
C PHE A 309 -29.49 -31.11 -106.27
N CYS A 310 -30.57 -31.52 -106.94
CA CYS A 310 -31.88 -30.89 -106.86
C CYS A 310 -32.46 -31.00 -105.43
N PRO A 311 -32.90 -29.88 -104.80
CA PRO A 311 -33.31 -29.83 -103.39
C PRO A 311 -34.74 -30.33 -103.12
N SER A 312 -35.23 -31.33 -103.85
CA SER A 312 -36.62 -31.80 -103.71
C SER A 312 -36.82 -33.18 -103.07
N HIS A 313 -35.78 -34.02 -102.88
CA HIS A 313 -35.99 -35.42 -102.44
C HIS A 313 -35.05 -36.00 -101.38
N CYS A 314 -34.23 -35.22 -100.66
CA CYS A 314 -33.55 -35.76 -99.48
C CYS A 314 -34.47 -35.67 -98.25
N LYS A 315 -35.19 -36.76 -97.95
CA LYS A 315 -35.65 -36.97 -96.56
C LYS A 315 -34.39 -37.11 -95.71
N GLU A 316 -34.20 -36.23 -94.74
CA GLU A 316 -33.10 -36.36 -93.77
C GLU A 316 -33.09 -37.80 -93.24
N SER A 317 -31.98 -38.51 -93.42
CA SER A 317 -31.85 -39.85 -92.85
C SER A 317 -31.84 -39.70 -91.32
N GLY A 318 -32.48 -40.64 -90.61
CA GLY A 318 -32.48 -40.62 -89.14
C GLY A 318 -31.07 -40.69 -88.53
N GLU A 319 -30.07 -41.11 -89.30
CA GLU A 319 -28.66 -41.08 -88.92
C GLU A 319 -28.07 -39.67 -88.95
N LEU A 320 -28.44 -38.82 -89.93
CA LEU A 320 -27.96 -37.44 -90.01
C LEU A 320 -28.52 -36.58 -88.87
N VAL A 321 -29.76 -36.83 -88.45
CA VAL A 321 -30.38 -36.14 -87.30
C VAL A 321 -29.66 -36.50 -86.01
N LYS A 322 -29.35 -37.79 -85.78
CA LYS A 322 -28.58 -38.23 -84.61
C LYS A 322 -27.18 -37.63 -84.56
N VAL A 323 -26.47 -37.58 -85.68
CA VAL A 323 -25.14 -36.96 -85.75
C VAL A 323 -25.20 -35.46 -85.45
N LYS A 324 -26.26 -34.75 -85.89
CA LYS A 324 -26.46 -33.34 -85.55
C LYS A 324 -26.75 -33.15 -84.05
N GLU A 325 -27.55 -34.01 -83.44
CA GLU A 325 -27.83 -33.99 -82.00
C GLU A 325 -26.56 -34.26 -81.17
N GLU A 326 -25.80 -35.32 -81.50
CA GLU A 326 -24.52 -35.62 -80.83
C GLU A 326 -23.49 -34.49 -80.96
N LEU A 327 -23.52 -33.77 -82.08
CA LEU A 327 -22.64 -32.63 -82.33
C LEU A 327 -23.04 -31.39 -81.51
N ILE A 328 -24.34 -31.19 -81.28
CA ILE A 328 -24.86 -30.13 -80.38
C ILE A 328 -24.46 -30.46 -78.94
N ASP A 329 -24.67 -31.70 -78.49
CA ASP A 329 -24.28 -32.16 -77.14
C ASP A 329 -22.77 -32.02 -76.91
N SER A 330 -21.96 -32.38 -77.91
CA SER A 330 -20.50 -32.22 -77.85
C SER A 330 -20.07 -30.76 -77.77
N LYS A 331 -20.80 -29.85 -78.43
CA LYS A 331 -20.54 -28.40 -78.39
C LYS A 331 -20.90 -27.80 -77.03
N GLU A 332 -22.01 -28.23 -76.44
CA GLU A 332 -22.39 -27.82 -75.08
C GLU A 332 -21.39 -28.32 -74.03
N LEU A 333 -20.92 -29.56 -74.17
CA LEU A 333 -19.90 -30.11 -73.30
C LEU A 333 -18.57 -29.34 -73.42
N LEU A 334 -18.14 -29.00 -74.64
CA LEU A 334 -16.94 -28.20 -74.88
C LEU A 334 -17.06 -26.80 -74.25
N ASN A 335 -18.21 -26.16 -74.37
CA ASN A 335 -18.46 -24.86 -73.74
C ASN A 335 -18.44 -24.95 -72.21
N THR A 336 -18.97 -26.03 -71.64
CA THR A 336 -18.92 -26.29 -70.20
C THR A 336 -17.47 -26.43 -69.72
N TYR A 337 -16.65 -27.24 -70.41
CA TYR A 337 -15.23 -27.36 -70.09
C TYR A 337 -14.46 -26.04 -70.22
N LYS A 338 -14.81 -25.19 -71.20
CA LYS A 338 -14.19 -23.87 -71.36
C LYS A 338 -14.49 -22.96 -70.16
N ILE A 339 -15.73 -22.98 -69.68
CA ILE A 339 -16.16 -22.23 -68.50
C ILE A 339 -15.44 -22.75 -67.25
N ASP A 340 -15.38 -24.06 -67.07
CA ASP A 340 -14.70 -24.68 -65.92
C ASP A 340 -13.20 -24.37 -65.91
N LEU A 341 -12.54 -24.41 -67.08
CA LEU A 341 -11.13 -24.07 -67.20
C LEU A 341 -10.86 -22.61 -66.80
N LYS A 342 -11.71 -21.69 -67.26
CA LYS A 342 -11.63 -20.27 -66.90
C LYS A 342 -11.83 -20.06 -65.39
N ASN A 343 -12.84 -20.69 -64.80
CA ASN A 343 -13.11 -20.62 -63.37
C ASN A 343 -11.94 -21.17 -62.53
N MET A 344 -11.29 -22.23 -63.01
CA MET A 344 -10.11 -22.81 -62.34
C MET A 344 -8.88 -21.90 -62.45
N GLN A 345 -8.67 -21.25 -63.59
CA GLN A 345 -7.60 -20.27 -63.76
C GLN A 345 -7.79 -19.05 -62.84
N GLU A 346 -9.02 -18.51 -62.75
CA GLU A 346 -9.35 -17.40 -61.86
C GLU A 346 -9.11 -17.78 -60.38
N LYS A 347 -9.53 -18.99 -59.97
CA LYS A 347 -9.26 -19.49 -58.61
C LYS A 347 -7.76 -19.65 -58.33
N TYR A 348 -6.99 -20.11 -59.30
CA TYR A 348 -5.55 -20.28 -59.15
C TYR A 348 -4.83 -18.94 -58.97
N ILE A 349 -5.24 -17.90 -59.69
CA ILE A 349 -4.69 -16.54 -59.54
C ILE A 349 -4.97 -16.02 -58.13
N LEU A 350 -6.20 -16.15 -57.63
CA LEU A 350 -6.55 -15.73 -56.26
C LEU A 350 -5.72 -16.47 -55.20
N LEU A 351 -5.49 -17.77 -55.37
CA LEU A 351 -4.66 -18.56 -54.45
C LEU A 351 -3.19 -18.12 -54.45
N LEU A 352 -2.66 -17.70 -55.60
CA LEU A 352 -1.30 -17.15 -55.68
C LEU A 352 -1.19 -15.81 -54.94
N GLU A 353 -2.18 -14.93 -55.08
CA GLU A 353 -2.24 -13.66 -54.35
C GLU A 353 -2.34 -13.89 -52.84
N GLU A 354 -3.21 -14.80 -52.40
CA GLU A 354 -3.33 -15.18 -50.99
C GLU A 354 -2.02 -15.74 -50.44
N LYS A 355 -1.35 -16.63 -51.19
CA LYS A 355 -0.05 -17.18 -50.80
C LYS A 355 0.98 -16.07 -50.57
N GLN A 356 1.07 -15.11 -51.50
CA GLN A 356 2.00 -13.99 -51.37
C GLN A 356 1.70 -13.14 -50.14
N MET A 357 0.41 -12.85 -49.88
CA MET A 357 0.01 -12.12 -48.67
C MET A 357 0.40 -12.87 -47.38
N PHE A 358 0.25 -14.20 -47.35
CA PHE A 358 0.64 -14.99 -46.18
C PHE A 358 2.16 -15.01 -45.98
N GLU A 359 2.96 -15.07 -47.05
CA GLU A 359 4.41 -15.01 -46.97
C GLU A 359 4.91 -13.66 -46.41
N ASP A 360 4.31 -12.55 -46.85
CA ASP A 360 4.70 -11.22 -46.37
C ASP A 360 4.31 -11.03 -44.91
N LYS A 361 3.13 -11.52 -44.51
CA LYS A 361 2.69 -11.52 -43.11
C LYS A 361 3.57 -12.39 -42.21
N ALA A 362 4.05 -13.52 -42.73
CA ALA A 362 4.98 -14.39 -42.00
C ALA A 362 6.34 -13.69 -41.75
N LYS A 363 6.85 -12.94 -42.74
CA LYS A 363 8.07 -12.13 -42.58
C LYS A 363 7.91 -11.04 -41.54
N GLU A 364 6.79 -10.31 -41.56
CA GLU A 364 6.49 -9.26 -40.59
C GLU A 364 6.43 -9.82 -39.15
N LEU A 365 5.73 -10.94 -38.96
CA LEU A 365 5.65 -11.62 -37.67
C LEU A 365 7.03 -12.12 -37.19
N SER A 366 7.85 -12.65 -38.10
CA SER A 366 9.22 -13.08 -37.76
C SER A 366 10.08 -11.91 -37.29
N GLN A 367 9.97 -10.75 -37.94
CA GLN A 367 10.72 -9.56 -37.53
C GLN A 367 10.23 -9.02 -36.17
N SER A 368 8.91 -8.98 -35.96
CA SER A 368 8.32 -8.57 -34.67
C SER A 368 8.77 -9.47 -33.52
N ASN A 369 8.82 -10.79 -33.73
CA ASN A 369 9.33 -11.72 -32.72
C ASN A 369 10.79 -11.46 -32.35
N GLN A 370 11.67 -11.18 -33.33
CA GLN A 370 13.07 -10.87 -33.06
C GLN A 370 13.22 -9.57 -32.24
N GLU A 371 12.37 -8.57 -32.48
CA GLU A 371 12.37 -7.33 -31.70
C GLU A 371 11.91 -7.58 -30.26
N LEU A 372 10.86 -8.39 -30.07
CA LEU A 372 10.37 -8.79 -28.75
C LEU A 372 11.42 -9.57 -27.96
N GLU A 373 12.18 -10.47 -28.58
CA GLU A 373 13.29 -11.18 -27.94
C GLU A 373 14.39 -10.22 -27.46
N LYS A 374 14.78 -9.24 -28.30
CA LYS A 374 15.74 -8.21 -27.92
C LYS A 374 15.25 -7.38 -26.72
N CYS A 375 13.97 -7.01 -26.72
CA CYS A 375 13.34 -6.33 -25.60
C CYS A 375 13.36 -7.19 -24.32
N LEU A 376 13.03 -8.47 -24.43
CA LEU A 376 13.05 -9.41 -23.30
C LEU A 376 14.44 -9.51 -22.66
N ILE A 377 15.50 -9.64 -23.47
CA ILE A 377 16.88 -9.72 -22.99
C ILE A 377 17.26 -8.44 -22.24
N LYS A 378 16.92 -7.26 -22.79
CA LYS A 378 17.18 -5.97 -22.16
C LYS A 378 16.42 -5.79 -20.85
N THR A 379 15.17 -6.25 -20.79
CA THR A 379 14.38 -6.20 -19.56
C THR A 379 14.94 -7.14 -18.49
N LYS A 380 15.38 -8.35 -18.87
CA LYS A 380 16.04 -9.28 -17.94
C LYS A 380 17.31 -8.68 -17.33
N SER A 381 18.17 -8.05 -18.13
CA SER A 381 19.39 -7.42 -17.60
C SER A 381 19.08 -6.27 -16.63
N MET A 382 18.08 -5.44 -16.92
CA MET A 382 17.61 -4.41 -15.97
C MET A 382 17.11 -5.02 -14.65
N PHE A 383 16.37 -6.14 -14.70
CA PHE A 383 15.91 -6.80 -13.48
C PHE A 383 17.08 -7.33 -12.62
N TYR A 384 18.13 -7.88 -13.24
CA TYR A 384 19.33 -8.30 -12.50
C TYR A 384 20.01 -7.12 -11.81
N THR A 385 20.14 -5.97 -12.49
CA THR A 385 20.71 -4.76 -11.87
C THR A 385 19.89 -4.29 -10.67
N ILE A 386 18.56 -4.21 -10.82
CA ILE A 386 17.65 -3.81 -9.74
C ILE A 386 17.70 -4.81 -8.57
N ALA A 387 17.80 -6.11 -8.84
CA ALA A 387 17.92 -7.13 -7.80
C ALA A 387 19.21 -6.97 -6.98
N ASN A 388 20.33 -6.68 -7.65
CA ASN A 388 21.61 -6.42 -6.99
C ASN A 388 21.58 -5.14 -6.15
N GLU A 389 21.00 -4.05 -6.67
CA GLU A 389 20.81 -2.81 -5.92
C GLU A 389 19.95 -3.03 -4.66
N ASN A 390 18.84 -3.77 -4.78
CA ASN A 390 18.00 -4.12 -3.64
C ASN A 390 18.76 -4.94 -2.59
N SER A 391 19.58 -5.90 -3.01
CA SER A 391 20.41 -6.69 -2.08
C SER A 391 21.37 -5.81 -1.27
N SER A 392 22.01 -4.84 -1.93
CA SER A 392 22.89 -3.86 -1.26
C SER A 392 22.11 -2.97 -0.28
N LEU A 393 20.93 -2.48 -0.67
CA LEU A 393 20.08 -1.66 0.20
C LEU A 393 19.54 -2.43 1.41
N VAL A 394 19.30 -3.74 1.30
CA VAL A 394 18.92 -4.58 2.44
C VAL A 394 20.06 -4.63 3.46
N LYS A 395 21.30 -4.85 3.02
CA LYS A 395 22.48 -4.85 3.91
C LYS A 395 22.68 -3.49 4.60
N GLU A 396 22.51 -2.39 3.87
CA GLU A 396 22.59 -1.04 4.44
C GLU A 396 21.51 -0.80 5.51
N ASN A 397 20.28 -1.22 5.25
CA ASN A 397 19.19 -1.12 6.23
C ASN A 397 19.45 -1.96 7.49
N GLU A 398 20.05 -3.14 7.36
CA GLU A 398 20.44 -3.97 8.51
C GLU A 398 21.52 -3.28 9.36
N ALA A 399 22.51 -2.66 8.72
CA ALA A 399 23.55 -1.89 9.42
C ALA A 399 22.96 -0.68 10.17
N LEU A 400 22.05 0.06 9.53
CA LEU A 400 21.34 1.19 10.16
C LEU A 400 20.45 0.74 11.32
N LYS A 401 19.82 -0.43 11.21
CA LYS A 401 19.01 -1.00 12.30
C LYS A 401 19.89 -1.32 13.51
N TYR A 402 21.06 -1.94 13.29
CA TYR A 402 22.02 -2.19 14.36
C TYR A 402 22.48 -0.89 15.03
N GLN A 403 22.81 0.13 14.24
CA GLN A 403 23.24 1.43 14.75
C GLN A 403 22.16 2.10 15.60
N ASN A 404 20.89 2.01 15.19
CA ASN A 404 19.76 2.55 15.96
C ASN A 404 19.57 1.84 17.31
N GLU A 405 19.76 0.52 17.37
CA GLU A 405 19.70 -0.20 18.64
C GLU A 405 20.82 0.24 19.60
N VAL A 406 22.04 0.47 19.08
CA VAL A 406 23.14 1.02 19.88
C VAL A 406 22.79 2.42 20.42
N TYR A 407 22.25 3.30 19.57
CA TYR A 407 21.84 4.64 20.02
C TYR A 407 20.75 4.59 21.08
N LYS A 408 19.80 3.66 20.97
CA LYS A 408 18.75 3.47 21.96
C LYS A 408 19.32 3.09 23.32
N VAL A 409 20.26 2.14 23.37
CA VAL A 409 20.94 1.74 24.62
C VAL A 409 21.68 2.94 25.23
N ASN A 410 22.36 3.75 24.41
CA ASN A 410 23.08 4.93 24.90
C ASN A 410 22.13 5.99 25.45
N ILE A 411 20.98 6.21 24.82
CA ILE A 411 19.94 7.13 25.32
C ILE A 411 19.41 6.63 26.67
N ASP A 412 19.09 5.34 26.79
CA ASP A 412 18.58 4.76 28.03
C ASP A 412 19.61 4.88 29.19
N GLN A 413 20.90 4.76 28.88
CA GLN A 413 21.99 4.98 29.84
C GLN A 413 22.10 6.45 30.26
N MET A 414 22.02 7.38 29.31
CA MET A 414 22.04 8.82 29.61
C MET A 414 20.85 9.25 30.47
N ASP A 415 19.64 8.74 30.17
CA ASP A 415 18.44 9.01 30.95
C ASP A 415 18.56 8.47 32.38
N LYS A 416 19.21 7.31 32.56
CA LYS A 416 19.50 6.77 33.89
C LYS A 416 20.46 7.68 34.66
N MET A 417 21.58 8.07 34.04
CA MET A 417 22.54 8.99 34.67
C MET A 417 21.91 10.32 35.04
N ASN A 418 21.01 10.86 34.20
CA ASN A 418 20.31 12.09 34.50
C ASN A 418 19.36 11.95 35.70
N ARG A 419 18.63 10.84 35.81
CA ARG A 419 17.80 10.55 37.00
C ARG A 419 18.63 10.44 38.27
N ASP A 420 19.77 9.74 38.20
CA ASP A 420 20.66 9.57 39.35
C ASP A 420 21.22 10.94 39.80
N ALA A 421 21.58 11.82 38.85
CA ALA A 421 22.02 13.18 39.13
C ALA A 421 20.91 14.07 39.73
N GLU A 422 19.67 13.95 39.25
CA GLU A 422 18.51 14.66 39.81
C GLU A 422 18.23 14.24 41.26
N GLU A 423 18.39 12.95 41.58
CA GLU A 423 18.24 12.43 42.94
C GLU A 423 19.32 13.00 43.88
N GLU A 424 20.58 13.00 43.45
CA GLU A 424 21.68 13.60 44.21
C GLU A 424 21.48 15.11 44.41
N ASN A 425 21.03 15.84 43.38
CA ASN A 425 20.68 17.25 43.52
C ASN A 425 19.57 17.49 44.54
N CYS A 426 18.56 16.60 44.60
CA CYS A 426 17.52 16.67 45.63
C CYS A 426 18.08 16.45 47.04
N LYS A 427 19.04 15.52 47.22
CA LYS A 427 19.72 15.30 48.51
C LYS A 427 20.54 16.52 48.93
N ILE A 428 21.33 17.08 48.01
CA ILE A 428 22.12 18.30 48.24
C ILE A 428 21.20 19.46 48.66
N LYS A 429 20.07 19.64 47.97
CA LYS A 429 19.11 20.69 48.30
C LYS A 429 18.55 20.56 49.72
N LYS A 430 18.19 19.34 50.15
CA LYS A 430 17.76 19.08 51.53
C LYS A 430 18.86 19.38 52.55
N ASN A 431 20.10 18.99 52.25
CA ASN A 431 21.24 19.28 53.11
C ASN A 431 21.49 20.79 53.24
N LEU A 432 21.38 21.54 52.15
CA LEU A 432 21.47 23.01 52.18
C LEU A 432 20.37 23.63 53.06
N GLU A 433 19.12 23.17 52.93
CA GLU A 433 18.01 23.63 53.78
C GLU A 433 18.26 23.33 55.27
N HIS A 434 18.83 22.18 55.61
CA HIS A 434 19.23 21.86 56.98
C HIS A 434 20.34 22.78 57.50
N LEU A 435 21.34 23.11 56.66
CA LEU A 435 22.42 24.03 57.01
C LEU A 435 21.90 25.47 57.19
N GLU A 436 21.01 25.94 56.33
CA GLU A 436 20.37 27.25 56.44
C GLU A 436 19.58 27.36 57.76
N ASN A 437 18.77 26.35 58.08
CA ASN A 437 18.04 26.29 59.35
C ASN A 437 18.98 26.27 60.56
N GLY A 438 20.08 25.50 60.48
CA GLY A 438 21.13 25.47 61.50
C GLY A 438 21.77 26.84 61.72
N ASN A 439 22.07 27.56 60.63
CA ASN A 439 22.63 28.91 60.69
C ASN A 439 21.66 29.90 61.34
N VAL A 440 20.36 29.82 61.02
CA VAL A 440 19.33 30.67 61.67
C VAL A 440 19.29 30.44 63.19
N LEU A 441 19.33 29.19 63.63
CA LEU A 441 19.36 28.84 65.06
C LEU A 441 20.63 29.37 65.75
N LEU A 442 21.79 29.21 65.12
CA LEU A 442 23.06 29.74 65.65
C LEU A 442 23.04 31.27 65.76
N LEU A 443 22.48 31.97 64.76
CA LEU A 443 22.29 33.42 64.82
C LEU A 443 21.41 33.83 66.00
N TYR A 444 20.30 33.14 66.23
CA TYR A 444 19.42 33.39 67.37
C TYR A 444 20.12 33.13 68.72
N SER A 445 20.86 32.03 68.83
CA SER A 445 21.66 31.70 70.01
C SER A 445 22.72 32.77 70.29
N ASN A 446 23.41 33.25 69.24
CA ASN A 446 24.41 34.31 69.37
C ASN A 446 23.78 35.64 69.81
N GLN A 447 22.60 35.99 69.31
CA GLN A 447 21.87 37.18 69.76
C GLN A 447 21.48 37.08 71.24
N THR A 448 21.03 35.89 71.68
CA THR A 448 20.67 35.63 73.08
C THR A 448 21.88 35.76 74.00
N LEU A 449 23.01 35.14 73.65
CA LEU A 449 24.26 35.25 74.41
C LEU A 449 24.75 36.70 74.49
N LYS A 450 24.62 37.49 73.42
CA LYS A 450 24.97 38.91 73.42
C LYS A 450 24.12 39.70 74.42
N PHE A 451 22.82 39.41 74.50
CA PHE A 451 21.92 40.03 75.47
C PHE A 451 22.29 39.63 76.92
N GLU A 452 22.55 38.35 77.16
CA GLU A 452 22.98 37.88 78.49
C GLU A 452 24.33 38.48 78.92
N LEU A 453 25.27 38.63 77.99
CA LEU A 453 26.55 39.29 78.24
C LEU A 453 26.37 40.76 78.66
N GLU A 454 25.53 41.51 77.94
CA GLU A 454 25.23 42.90 78.31
C GLU A 454 24.51 43.00 79.67
N LYS A 455 23.62 42.05 79.98
CA LYS A 455 23.01 41.93 81.30
C LYS A 455 24.05 41.63 82.39
N ALA A 456 25.02 40.76 82.13
CA ALA A 456 26.09 40.46 83.06
C ALA A 456 27.00 41.69 83.30
N LYS A 457 27.37 42.41 82.25
CA LYS A 457 28.15 43.66 82.37
C LYS A 457 27.45 44.73 83.19
N THR A 458 26.14 44.92 82.97
CA THR A 458 25.35 45.89 83.75
C THR A 458 25.28 45.49 85.23
N ASN A 459 25.09 44.20 85.53
CA ASN A 459 25.16 43.69 86.90
C ASN A 459 26.54 43.87 87.53
N GLU A 460 27.62 43.63 86.78
CA GLU A 460 29.00 43.84 87.24
C GLU A 460 29.25 45.31 87.58
N LEU A 461 28.82 46.25 86.73
CA LEU A 461 28.92 47.69 87.00
C LEU A 461 28.17 48.09 88.27
N ALA A 462 26.94 47.57 88.46
CA ALA A 462 26.15 47.82 89.67
C ALA A 462 26.84 47.28 90.94
N LEU A 463 27.47 46.11 90.86
CA LEU A 463 28.26 45.54 91.97
C LEU A 463 29.50 46.38 92.27
N ILE A 464 30.23 46.84 91.24
CA ILE A 464 31.38 47.72 91.41
C ILE A 464 30.97 49.03 92.11
N GLU A 465 29.83 49.60 91.73
CA GLU A 465 29.29 50.81 92.35
C GLU A 465 28.90 50.56 93.83
N ALA A 466 28.21 49.46 94.12
CA ALA A 466 27.91 49.06 95.50
C ALA A 466 29.18 48.86 96.35
N ILE A 467 30.23 48.25 95.80
CA ILE A 467 31.52 48.10 96.49
C ILE A 467 32.18 49.46 96.75
N LYS A 468 32.13 50.39 95.79
CA LYS A 468 32.65 51.76 95.98
C LYS A 468 31.89 52.51 97.08
N ASP A 469 30.57 52.39 97.13
CA ASP A 469 29.75 53.02 98.16
C ASP A 469 30.00 52.43 99.55
N LEU A 470 30.20 51.11 99.66
CA LEU A 470 30.62 50.46 100.90
C LEU A 470 32.00 50.93 101.36
N ARG A 471 32.96 51.13 100.43
CA ARG A 471 34.28 51.70 100.75
C ARG A 471 34.20 53.16 101.20
N LYS A 472 33.24 53.96 100.71
CA LYS A 472 33.05 55.35 101.16
C LYS A 472 32.43 55.45 102.56
N LYS A 473 31.57 54.50 102.95
CA LYS A 473 30.89 54.49 104.26
C LYS A 473 31.79 54.01 105.41
N ASN A 474 32.90 53.35 105.11
CA ASN A 474 33.86 52.87 106.10
C ASN A 474 35.23 53.52 105.85
N SER A 475 35.65 54.47 106.71
CA SER A 475 37.09 54.79 106.85
C SER A 475 37.81 53.56 107.38
N ILE A 476 38.21 52.65 106.49
CA ILE A 476 39.08 51.53 106.82
C ILE A 476 40.14 51.44 105.73
N ASP A 477 41.37 51.68 106.16
CA ASP A 477 42.60 51.43 105.41
C ASP A 477 42.75 49.91 105.19
N PHE A 478 42.73 49.49 103.94
CA PHE A 478 43.20 48.18 103.53
C PHE A 478 44.34 48.39 102.56
N THR A 479 45.54 48.21 103.09
CA THR A 479 46.74 47.93 102.31
C THR A 479 46.46 46.78 101.34
N ASN A 480 46.44 47.13 100.06
CA ASN A 480 46.78 46.30 98.91
C ASN A 480 46.38 44.82 98.94
N ILE A 481 45.13 44.49 98.60
CA ILE A 481 44.86 43.37 97.69
C ILE A 481 43.69 43.77 96.78
N THR A 482 44.00 44.28 95.60
CA THR A 482 43.04 44.34 94.49
C THR A 482 42.76 42.90 94.07
N PRO A 483 41.51 42.39 94.13
CA PRO A 483 41.23 41.09 93.56
C PRO A 483 41.38 41.22 92.04
N SER A 484 42.43 40.62 91.50
CA SER A 484 42.59 40.46 90.05
C SER A 484 41.54 39.46 89.58
N PHE A 485 40.48 39.96 88.94
CA PHE A 485 39.70 39.11 88.07
C PHE A 485 40.59 38.71 86.91
N THR A 486 40.94 37.43 86.87
CA THR A 486 41.67 36.87 85.74
C THR A 486 40.69 36.85 84.58
N TYR A 487 40.77 37.84 83.69
CA TYR A 487 40.14 37.73 82.38
C TYR A 487 40.83 36.55 81.71
N VAL A 488 40.18 35.39 81.68
CA VAL A 488 40.61 34.28 80.84
C VAL A 488 40.47 34.81 79.42
N LYS A 489 41.57 35.28 78.83
CA LYS A 489 41.63 35.54 77.40
C LYS A 489 41.06 34.29 76.74
N PRO A 490 40.05 34.40 75.85
CA PRO A 490 39.62 33.24 75.08
C PRO A 490 40.88 32.65 74.46
N LYS A 491 41.24 31.42 74.86
CA LYS A 491 42.26 30.64 74.16
C LYS A 491 41.89 30.76 72.70
N ASN A 492 42.83 31.22 71.88
CA ASN A 492 42.72 31.35 70.43
C ASN A 492 41.78 30.25 69.91
N LEU A 493 40.51 30.60 69.69
CA LEU A 493 39.68 29.87 68.76
C LEU A 493 40.46 30.04 67.48
N ALA A 494 41.12 28.96 67.04
CA ALA A 494 41.70 28.91 65.74
C ALA A 494 40.57 29.31 64.79
N THR A 495 40.61 30.56 64.32
CA THR A 495 39.85 31.00 63.18
C THR A 495 40.38 30.13 62.06
N GLN A 496 39.71 29.01 61.78
CA GLN A 496 39.81 28.46 60.45
C GLN A 496 39.36 29.58 59.51
N PRO A 497 40.22 30.04 58.60
CA PRO A 497 39.80 31.02 57.63
C PRO A 497 38.66 30.40 56.82
N PHE A 498 37.51 31.08 56.82
CA PHE A 498 36.53 30.88 55.77
C PHE A 498 37.23 31.26 54.46
N PHE A 499 37.61 30.25 53.66
CA PHE A 499 37.91 30.48 52.27
C PHE A 499 36.58 30.82 51.59
N THR A 500 36.36 32.11 51.33
CA THR A 500 35.54 32.52 50.21
C THR A 500 36.24 32.01 48.94
N ILE A 501 35.69 30.98 48.32
CA ILE A 501 36.07 30.62 46.94
C ILE A 501 35.41 31.68 46.07
N SER A 502 36.19 32.69 45.72
CA SER A 502 35.98 33.57 44.59
C SER A 502 36.14 32.76 43.29
N ASP A 503 35.29 33.06 42.32
CA ASP A 503 35.43 32.63 40.92
C ASP A 503 36.85 32.88 40.39
N SER A 504 37.55 31.83 39.98
CA SER A 504 38.26 31.74 38.68
C SER A 504 39.26 30.56 38.66
N ASP A 505 39.13 29.78 37.59
CA ASP A 505 40.14 28.97 36.89
C ASP A 505 40.67 27.65 37.48
N SER A 506 40.23 26.58 36.79
CA SER A 506 41.01 25.44 36.30
C SER A 506 41.83 24.62 37.30
N GLU A 507 41.35 23.40 37.59
CA GLU A 507 42.17 22.18 37.56
C GLU A 507 41.26 20.94 37.60
N HIS A 508 41.22 20.20 36.48
CA HIS A 508 40.58 18.90 36.36
C HIS A 508 41.37 17.83 37.14
N PRO A 509 40.73 16.92 37.90
CA PRO A 509 41.39 15.70 38.34
C PRO A 509 41.44 14.68 37.18
N SER A 510 42.64 14.17 36.98
CA SER A 510 43.05 13.12 36.03
C SER A 510 42.17 11.88 36.07
N VAL A 511 41.61 11.53 34.90
CA VAL A 511 41.09 10.20 34.59
C VAL A 511 42.30 9.26 34.39
N TYR A 512 42.39 8.20 35.19
CA TYR A 512 43.19 7.03 34.83
C TYR A 512 42.32 6.08 34.02
N ASP A 513 42.92 5.59 32.94
CA ASP A 513 42.38 4.71 31.91
C ASP A 513 41.86 3.38 32.46
N GLU A 514 40.68 2.97 31.99
CA GLU A 514 40.42 1.58 31.59
C GLU A 514 39.28 1.55 30.52
N ASP A 515 39.70 1.23 29.29
CA ASP A 515 38.95 0.66 28.17
C ASP A 515 37.65 1.33 27.66
N ILE A 516 37.81 2.48 26.98
CA ILE A 516 36.88 2.90 25.93
C ILE A 516 37.42 2.42 24.58
N LYS A 517 36.80 1.38 24.01
CA LYS A 517 37.06 0.97 22.62
C LYS A 517 36.63 2.08 21.65
N GLN A 518 37.62 2.64 20.97
CA GLN A 518 37.47 3.66 19.94
C GLN A 518 36.58 3.19 18.78
N ILE A 519 35.60 4.01 18.41
CA ILE A 519 34.95 3.99 17.09
C ILE A 519 35.73 4.98 16.20
N PRO A 520 36.17 4.60 14.99
CA PRO A 520 36.95 5.48 14.14
C PRO A 520 36.11 6.64 13.60
N ASN A 521 36.63 7.85 13.79
CA ASN A 521 36.15 9.08 13.15
C ASN A 521 36.34 8.99 11.63
N THR A 522 35.24 9.02 10.85
CA THR A 522 35.30 9.39 9.43
C THR A 522 34.74 10.80 9.26
N SER A 523 35.65 11.67 8.82
CA SER A 523 35.45 13.08 8.54
C SER A 523 34.46 13.32 7.40
N TYR A 524 33.46 14.14 7.69
CA TYR A 524 32.56 14.75 6.71
C TYR A 524 33.35 15.74 5.85
N LYS A 525 33.54 15.46 4.55
CA LYS A 525 33.90 16.47 3.55
C LYS A 525 32.67 16.71 2.65
N PRO A 526 32.17 17.95 2.54
CA PRO A 526 31.16 18.29 1.56
C PRO A 526 31.86 18.47 0.21
N ASN A 527 31.33 17.91 -0.88
CA ASN A 527 31.79 18.34 -2.20
C ASN A 527 30.68 18.61 -3.19
N ARG A 528 30.88 19.77 -3.83
CA ARG A 528 30.05 20.46 -4.81
C ARG A 528 30.02 19.71 -6.13
N ARG A 529 28.96 19.99 -6.90
CA ARG A 529 28.80 19.64 -8.31
C ARG A 529 29.90 20.21 -9.22
N SER A 530 30.02 19.54 -10.37
CA SER A 530 30.51 19.93 -11.70
C SER A 530 32.02 20.00 -11.95
N GLN A 531 32.53 19.10 -12.82
CA GLN A 531 32.89 19.41 -14.21
C GLN A 531 33.30 18.15 -14.99
N LYS A 532 32.97 18.15 -16.30
CA LYS A 532 33.43 17.22 -17.33
C LYS A 532 34.94 17.40 -17.59
N ILE A 533 35.64 16.36 -18.03
CA ILE A 533 36.41 16.24 -19.29
C ILE A 533 37.49 15.14 -19.19
N ASN A 534 37.39 14.21 -20.16
CA ASN A 534 38.40 13.41 -20.90
C ASN A 534 39.67 12.84 -20.23
N GLY A 535 39.97 11.59 -20.59
CA GLY A 535 41.36 11.12 -20.74
C GLY A 535 41.57 9.64 -20.50
N LYS A 536 41.91 8.91 -21.55
CA LYS A 536 42.32 7.49 -21.59
C LYS A 536 43.58 7.21 -20.73
N VAL A 537 43.73 5.96 -20.28
CA VAL A 537 44.84 5.01 -20.57
C VAL A 537 45.18 4.12 -19.34
N PHE A 538 44.88 2.82 -19.49
CA PHE A 538 45.58 1.56 -19.17
C PHE A 538 46.47 1.30 -17.93
N PHE A 539 46.52 -0.01 -17.62
CA PHE A 539 47.38 -0.84 -16.76
C PHE A 539 46.90 -1.02 -15.31
N ASP A 540 46.84 -2.22 -14.72
CA ASP A 540 47.00 -3.60 -15.16
C ASP A 540 46.37 -4.47 -14.06
N PHE A 541 45.54 -5.46 -14.38
CA PHE A 541 45.04 -6.42 -13.38
C PHE A 541 45.91 -7.67 -13.43
N GLN A 542 46.58 -7.96 -12.32
CA GLN A 542 47.17 -9.27 -12.08
C GLN A 542 46.05 -10.32 -12.07
N THR A 543 46.23 -11.28 -12.96
CA THR A 543 45.52 -12.54 -13.04
C THR A 543 46.12 -13.48 -12.00
N ASP A 544 45.28 -14.02 -11.12
CA ASP A 544 45.52 -15.33 -10.54
C ASP A 544 44.28 -16.19 -10.82
N SER A 545 44.41 -16.96 -11.89
CA SER A 545 43.71 -18.20 -12.11
C SER A 545 44.34 -19.27 -11.22
N GLU A 546 43.53 -19.98 -10.44
CA GLU A 546 43.26 -21.40 -10.70
C GLU A 546 42.57 -22.07 -9.50
N LEU A 547 41.82 -23.11 -9.87
CA LEU A 547 41.23 -24.18 -9.08
C LEU A 547 39.83 -23.95 -8.52
N ASP A 548 38.88 -24.87 -8.69
CA ASP A 548 38.51 -25.77 -9.78
C ASP A 548 37.13 -26.31 -9.34
N LYS A 549 36.25 -26.55 -10.30
CA LYS A 549 35.19 -27.59 -10.34
C LYS A 549 34.51 -28.03 -9.03
N ILE A 550 33.21 -27.74 -8.90
CA ILE A 550 32.25 -28.72 -8.36
C ILE A 550 30.98 -28.75 -9.23
N ASP A 551 30.57 -29.99 -9.47
CA ASP A 551 29.67 -30.51 -10.48
C ASP A 551 28.21 -30.04 -10.46
N ILE A 552 27.67 -29.98 -11.68
CA ILE A 552 26.25 -30.03 -11.97
C ILE A 552 25.83 -31.50 -11.84
N LEU A 553 24.98 -31.82 -10.86
CA LEU A 553 24.20 -33.04 -10.87
C LEU A 553 22.70 -32.73 -10.79
N SER A 554 22.03 -33.24 -11.80
CA SER A 554 20.60 -33.43 -12.02
C SER A 554 19.96 -34.48 -11.09
N GLY A 555 18.64 -34.34 -10.87
CA GLY A 555 17.71 -35.35 -10.33
C GLY A 555 17.47 -35.20 -8.83
N GLU A 556 16.27 -35.00 -8.29
CA GLU A 556 14.92 -35.54 -8.59
C GLU A 556 13.78 -34.53 -8.37
#